data_AF-A0A816ZE01-F1
#
_entry.id   AF-A0A816ZE01-F1
#
_cell.length_a   1.000
_cell.length_b   1.000
_cell.length_c   1.000
_cell.angle_alpha   90.00
_cell.angle_beta   90.00
_cell.angle_gamma   90.00
#
_symmetry.space_group_name_H-M   'P 1'
#
loop_
_entity.id
_entity.type
_entity.pdbx_description
1 polymer ?
#
loop_
_entity_poly.entity_id
_entity_poly.type
_entity_poly.pdbx_seq_one_letter_code
_entity_poly.pdbx_strand_id
1 'polypeptide(L)'
;MLKDTNLENIVDLYHQVLPLKQAFPTIMSLIIIAMTIPISSTTRERTFSKMKLIKTTTRNTMSDKRLNDLCVLEVERDFAIDFEQLMNDFADLHKNGRILLK
;
A
#
# COMPACT_ATOMS: atom_id res chain seq x y z
N MET A 1 30.14 -14.07 21.36
CA MET A 1 31.02 -13.57 20.30
C MET A 1 30.16 -13.43 19.05
N LEU A 2 29.87 -12.18 18.68
CA LEU A 2 29.14 -11.84 17.47
C LEU A 2 29.96 -12.40 16.30
N LYS A 3 29.42 -13.39 15.60
CA LYS A 3 30.06 -13.93 14.41
C LYS A 3 29.92 -12.89 13.32
N ASP A 4 31.06 -12.36 12.89
CA ASP A 4 31.22 -11.62 11.65
C ASP A 4 30.80 -12.52 10.48
N THR A 5 29.51 -12.53 10.16
CA THR A 5 28.99 -13.15 8.94
C THR A 5 28.10 -12.12 8.27
N ASN A 6 28.64 -11.52 7.20
CA ASN A 6 27.98 -10.71 6.18
C ASN A 6 26.62 -10.12 6.59
N LEU A 7 26.64 -8.87 7.05
CA LEU A 7 25.48 -8.01 7.31
C LEU A 7 24.72 -7.62 6.03
N GLU A 8 24.65 -8.50 5.04
CA GLU A 8 23.96 -8.23 3.77
C GLU A 8 22.44 -8.36 3.91
N ASN A 9 21.94 -9.10 4.92
CA ASN A 9 20.51 -9.35 5.10
C ASN A 9 19.96 -8.86 6.45
N ILE A 10 19.04 -7.89 6.39
CA ILE A 10 18.33 -7.31 7.55
C ILE A 10 17.53 -8.38 8.32
N VAL A 11 17.10 -9.44 7.62
CA VAL A 11 16.35 -10.56 8.20
C VAL A 11 17.21 -11.37 9.18
N ASP A 12 18.50 -11.57 8.89
CA ASP A 12 19.41 -12.32 9.76
C ASP A 12 19.70 -11.57 11.06
N LEU A 13 19.78 -10.23 10.97
CA LEU A 13 19.90 -9.33 12.13
C LEU A 13 18.65 -9.41 13.02
N TYR A 14 17.45 -9.43 12.42
CA TYR A 14 16.21 -9.61 13.17
C TYR A 14 16.18 -10.93 13.97
N HIS A 15 16.61 -12.04 13.36
CA HIS A 15 16.67 -13.34 14.02
C HIS A 15 17.68 -13.40 15.17
N GLN A 16 18.81 -12.71 15.06
CA GLN A 16 19.82 -12.64 16.12
C GLN A 16 19.38 -11.77 17.32
N VAL A 17 18.56 -10.74 17.08
CA VAL A 17 18.10 -9.81 18.12
C VAL A 17 16.80 -10.27 18.81
N LEU A 18 16.03 -11.17 18.17
CA LEU A 18 14.83 -11.78 18.74
C LEU A 18 15.00 -12.34 20.18
N PRO A 19 16.07 -13.08 20.52
CA PRO A 19 16.29 -13.56 21.89
C PRO A 19 16.64 -12.45 22.90
N LEU A 20 17.16 -11.30 22.45
CA LEU A 20 17.50 -10.14 23.31
C LEU A 20 16.33 -9.20 23.58
N LYS A 21 15.14 -9.49 23.02
CA LYS A 21 13.92 -8.68 23.14
C LYS A 21 13.51 -8.40 24.59
N GLN A 22 13.74 -9.35 25.51
CA GLN A 22 13.42 -9.15 26.94
C GLN A 22 14.43 -8.24 27.66
N ALA A 23 15.69 -8.23 27.23
CA ALA A 23 16.73 -7.43 27.86
C ALA A 23 16.73 -5.96 27.38
N PHE A 24 16.37 -5.72 26.11
CA PHE A 24 16.43 -4.38 25.50
C PHE A 24 15.21 -4.06 24.62
N PRO A 25 14.04 -3.78 25.23
CA PRO A 25 12.82 -3.48 24.49
C PRO A 25 12.92 -2.21 23.61
N THR A 26 13.66 -1.19 24.07
CA THR A 26 13.82 0.09 23.35
C THR A 26 14.60 -0.07 22.05
N ILE A 27 15.66 -0.88 22.06
CA ILE A 27 16.49 -1.14 20.87
C ILE A 27 15.68 -1.90 19.83
N MET A 28 14.85 -2.85 20.27
CA MET A 28 13.97 -3.60 19.37
C MET A 28 12.97 -2.70 18.66
N SER A 29 12.33 -1.78 19.39
CA SER A 29 11.40 -0.80 18.79
C SER A 29 12.10 0.09 17.76
N LEU A 30 13.33 0.53 18.03
CA LEU A 30 14.10 1.33 17.09
C LEU A 30 14.41 0.57 15.79
N ILE A 31 14.80 -0.70 15.89
CA ILE A 31 15.07 -1.56 14.73
C ILE A 31 13.78 -1.78 13.91
N ILE A 32 12.64 -2.02 14.58
CA ILE A 32 11.34 -2.17 13.90
C ILE A 32 10.97 -0.89 13.15
N ILE A 33 11.14 0.28 13.78
CA ILE A 33 10.88 1.58 13.13
C ILE A 33 11.83 1.76 11.94
N ALA A 34 13.13 1.49 12.11
CA ALA A 34 14.12 1.59 11.06
C ALA A 34 13.84 0.65 9.88
N MET A 35 13.27 -0.54 10.11
CA MET A 35 12.80 -1.45 9.04
C MET A 35 11.48 -1.00 8.42
N THR A 36 10.59 -0.38 9.19
CA THR A 36 9.27 0.06 8.70
C THR A 36 9.39 1.30 7.81
N ILE A 37 10.30 2.23 8.12
CA ILE A 37 10.53 3.44 7.32
C ILE A 37 10.79 3.13 5.83
N PRO A 38 11.77 2.30 5.44
CA PRO A 38 12.06 2.02 4.04
C PRO A 38 10.91 1.29 3.35
N ILE A 39 10.30 0.29 4.02
CA ILE A 39 9.12 -0.44 3.48
C ILE A 39 7.96 0.53 3.21
N SER A 40 7.72 1.45 4.14
CA SER A 40 6.68 2.46 4.00
C SER A 40 7.02 3.52 2.95
N SER A 41 8.31 3.79 2.70
CA SER A 41 8.77 4.69 1.62
C SER A 41 8.42 4.09 0.26
N THR A 42 8.71 2.80 0.04
CA THR A 42 8.41 2.12 -1.22
C THR A 42 6.92 2.13 -1.55
N THR A 43 6.04 1.85 -0.58
CA THR A 43 4.59 1.88 -0.80
C THR A 43 4.10 3.29 -1.15
N ARG A 44 4.59 4.32 -0.44
CA ARG A 44 4.21 5.72 -0.71
C ARG A 44 4.76 6.22 -2.05
N GLU A 45 5.98 5.86 -2.40
CA GLU A 45 6.58 6.20 -3.70
C GLU A 45 5.80 5.55 -4.85
N ARG A 46 5.37 4.29 -4.68
CA ARG A 46 4.53 3.57 -5.64
C ARG A 46 3.17 4.26 -5.81
N THR A 47 2.48 4.59 -4.72
CA THR A 47 1.19 5.28 -4.79
C THR A 47 1.32 6.71 -5.34
N PHE A 48 2.36 7.45 -4.96
CA PHE A 48 2.61 8.80 -5.48
C PHE A 48 2.96 8.79 -6.98
N SER A 49 3.73 7.78 -7.44
CA SER A 49 4.02 7.57 -8.85
C SER A 49 2.74 7.32 -9.66
N LYS A 50 1.86 6.45 -9.15
CA LYS A 50 0.53 6.21 -9.76
C LYS A 50 -0.33 7.47 -9.77
N MET A 51 -0.41 8.19 -8.64
CA MET A 51 -1.14 9.46 -8.53
C MET A 51 -0.64 10.50 -9.54
N LYS A 52 0.68 10.58 -9.74
CA LYS A 52 1.29 11.43 -10.76
C LYS A 52 0.83 11.04 -12.16
N LEU A 53 0.80 9.74 -12.50
CA LEU A 53 0.28 9.25 -13.77
C LEU A 53 -1.20 9.62 -13.97
N ILE A 54 -2.06 9.42 -12.96
CA ILE A 54 -3.49 9.80 -13.04
C ILE A 54 -3.64 11.30 -13.32
N LYS A 55 -2.91 12.15 -12.60
CA LYS A 55 -2.92 13.61 -12.81
C LYS A 55 -2.44 13.99 -14.22
N THR A 56 -1.35 13.39 -14.69
CA THR A 56 -0.78 13.69 -16.01
C THR A 56 -1.68 13.23 -17.15
N THR A 57 -2.23 12.01 -17.08
CA THR A 57 -3.17 11.47 -18.08
C THR A 57 -4.44 12.29 -18.16
N THR A 58 -4.95 12.78 -17.02
CA THR A 58 -6.25 13.47 -16.97
C THR A 58 -6.14 14.97 -17.30
N ARG A 59 -4.93 15.56 -17.32
CA ARG A 59 -4.61 16.96 -17.69
C ARG A 59 -5.68 18.01 -17.32
N ASN A 60 -6.36 17.81 -16.20
CA ASN A 60 -7.45 18.66 -15.75
C ASN A 60 -7.30 18.90 -14.26
N THR A 61 -7.59 20.12 -13.82
CA THR A 61 -7.67 20.50 -12.42
C THR A 61 -8.90 19.82 -11.81
N MET A 62 -8.79 18.54 -11.47
CA MET A 62 -9.84 17.83 -10.75
C MET A 62 -9.81 18.18 -9.27
N SER A 63 -10.96 18.08 -8.62
CA SER A 63 -11.05 18.24 -7.17
C SER A 63 -10.29 17.12 -6.45
N ASP A 64 -9.72 17.44 -5.28
CA ASP A 64 -8.98 16.47 -4.48
C ASP A 64 -9.81 15.24 -4.09
N LYS A 65 -11.13 15.42 -3.91
CA LYS A 65 -12.07 14.32 -3.65
C LYS A 65 -12.05 13.28 -4.78
N ARG A 66 -12.26 13.73 -6.02
CA ARG A 66 -12.31 12.83 -7.18
C ARG A 66 -10.96 12.16 -7.44
N LEU A 67 -9.87 12.88 -7.19
CA LEU A 67 -8.53 12.30 -7.28
C LEU A 67 -8.31 11.21 -6.22
N ASN A 68 -8.75 11.45 -4.98
CA ASN A 68 -8.66 10.47 -3.91
C ASN A 68 -9.43 9.19 -4.26
N ASP A 69 -10.66 9.33 -4.76
CA ASP A 69 -11.48 8.19 -5.20
C ASP A 69 -10.79 7.39 -6.32
N LEU A 70 -10.17 8.08 -7.29
CA LEU A 70 -9.39 7.44 -8.35
C LEU A 70 -8.13 6.73 -7.82
N CYS A 71 -7.41 7.34 -6.88
CA CYS A 71 -6.26 6.68 -6.25
C CYS A 71 -6.66 5.40 -5.51
N VAL A 72 -7.80 5.41 -4.82
CA VAL A 72 -8.33 4.21 -4.16
C VAL A 72 -8.64 3.12 -5.19
N LEU A 73 -9.33 3.46 -6.28
CA LEU A 73 -9.60 2.50 -7.36
C LEU A 73 -8.30 1.92 -7.95
N GLU A 74 -7.27 2.74 -8.14
CA GLU A 74 -5.97 2.31 -8.67
C GLU A 74 -5.20 1.38 -7.74
N VAL A 75 -5.33 1.57 -6.42
CA VAL A 75 -4.75 0.67 -5.41
C VAL A 75 -5.53 -0.64 -5.35
N GLU A 76 -6.86 -0.56 -5.37
CA GLU A 76 -7.76 -1.71 -5.37
C GLU A 76 -7.65 -2.54 -6.67
N ARG A 77 -7.21 -1.94 -7.80
CA ARG A 77 -6.92 -2.69 -9.04
C ARG A 77 -5.80 -3.74 -8.89
N ASP A 78 -4.91 -3.59 -7.92
CA ASP A 78 -3.89 -4.61 -7.65
C ASP A 78 -4.48 -5.81 -6.87
N PHE A 79 -5.70 -5.68 -6.33
CA PHE A 79 -6.44 -6.77 -5.68
C PHE A 79 -7.37 -7.43 -6.70
N ALA A 80 -7.39 -8.76 -6.72
CA ALA A 80 -8.27 -9.53 -7.59
C ALA A 80 -9.71 -9.41 -7.07
N ILE A 81 -10.44 -8.41 -7.56
CA ILE A 81 -11.85 -8.21 -7.24
C ILE A 81 -12.68 -9.06 -8.20
N ASP A 82 -13.65 -9.79 -7.66
CA ASP A 82 -14.66 -10.47 -8.45
C ASP A 82 -15.65 -9.43 -9.01
N PHE A 83 -15.52 -9.17 -10.32
CA PHE A 83 -16.34 -8.20 -11.02
C PHE A 83 -17.82 -8.60 -11.07
N GLU A 84 -18.17 -9.89 -10.98
CA GLU A 84 -19.58 -10.31 -10.95
C GLU A 84 -20.25 -9.91 -9.64
N GLN A 85 -19.57 -10.17 -8.52
CA GLN A 85 -20.09 -9.79 -7.20
C GLN A 85 -20.20 -8.27 -7.07
N LEU A 86 -19.19 -7.53 -7.54
CA LEU A 86 -19.24 -6.07 -7.57
C LEU A 86 -20.40 -5.54 -8.44
N MET A 87 -20.67 -6.17 -9.60
CA MET A 87 -21.79 -5.78 -10.45
C MET A 87 -23.14 -6.02 -9.77
N ASN A 88 -23.30 -7.17 -9.13
CA ASN A 88 -24.54 -7.52 -8.41
C ASN A 88 -24.76 -6.57 -7.23
N ASP A 89 -23.73 -6.30 -6.43
CA ASP A 89 -23.79 -5.34 -5.32
C ASP A 89 -24.13 -3.93 -5.81
N PHE A 90 -23.54 -3.49 -6.93
CA PHE A 90 -23.83 -2.19 -7.51
C PHE A 90 -25.26 -2.11 -8.07
N ALA A 91 -25.75 -3.18 -8.71
CA ALA A 91 -27.11 -3.27 -9.23
C ALA A 91 -28.16 -3.26 -8.10
N ASP A 92 -27.87 -3.92 -6.99
CA ASP A 92 -28.74 -3.95 -5.81
C ASP A 92 -28.76 -2.60 -5.07
N LEU A 93 -27.60 -1.92 -5.00
CA LEU A 93 -27.45 -0.62 -4.34
C LEU A 93 -28.04 0.53 -5.19
N HIS A 94 -27.87 0.47 -6.51
CA HIS A 94 -28.41 1.43 -7.47
C HIS A 94 -29.58 0.83 -8.26
N LYS A 95 -30.77 0.79 -7.62
CA LYS A 95 -32.06 0.44 -8.25
C LYS A 95 -32.54 1.38 -9.39
N ASN A 96 -31.65 2.17 -10.00
CA ASN A 96 -31.96 3.09 -11.11
C ASN A 96 -31.23 2.63 -12.38
N GLY A 97 -31.76 1.58 -13.00
CA GLY A 97 -31.31 1.02 -14.28
C GLY A 97 -31.68 1.89 -15.49
N ARG A 98 -31.10 3.09 -15.62
CA ARG A 98 -31.22 3.89 -16.84
C ARG A 98 -29.88 4.42 -17.30
N ILE A 99 -29.05 3.53 -17.81
CA ILE A 99 -28.03 3.90 -18.79
C ILE A 99 -28.45 3.24 -20.10
N LEU A 100 -29.26 3.98 -20.87
CA LEU A 100 -29.57 3.61 -22.25
C LEU A 100 -28.33 3.94 -23.08
N LEU A 101 -27.49 2.94 -23.33
CA LEU A 101 -26.49 3.02 -24.40
C LEU A 101 -27.26 3.04 -25.72
N LYS A 102 -27.23 4.19 -26.40
CA LYS A 102 -27.74 4.38 -27.76
C LYS A 102 -26.61 4.21 -28.76
#